data_AF-A0A2M7GAH4-F1
#
_entry.id   AF-A0A2M7GAH4-F1
#
_cell.length_a   1.000
_cell.length_b   1.000
_cell.length_c   1.000
_cell.angle_alpha   90.00
_cell.angle_beta   90.00
_cell.angle_gamma   90.00
#
_symmetry.space_group_name_H-M   'P 1'
#
loop_
_entity.id
_entity.type
_entity.pdbx_description
1 polymer ?
#
loop_
_entity_poly.entity_id
_entity_poly.type
_entity_poly.pdbx_seq_one_letter_code
_entity_poly.pdbx_strand_id
1 'polypeptide(L)'
;MAFNAEFIKQNLRFSTLLKAFLCGVALFLIPAEAPVRKHEMVVLYTSRDPILPDLPKSCCLWVPLENFQNSHDRARIVIVAGHGLPPYYAGFEKKIIAQAVRTYQPELIVMNSCYGASSDIFQAFTDQGLFSRVVAAPFPIYQPGFIFEPAFLAQERSLEEKIMAIRTDPSYPLVRWRLNAERLAELQAQVDQLPSEALKKRLRRVQPALVRMPFPSFQENKSEILVPVPVSRF
;
A
#
# COMPACT_ATOMS: atom_id res chain seq x y z
N MET A 1 -46.52 17.04 -59.79
CA MET A 1 -45.97 15.68 -59.53
C MET A 1 -44.47 15.79 -59.33
N ALA A 2 -43.90 15.02 -58.38
CA ALA A 2 -42.47 14.68 -58.19
C ALA A 2 -41.42 15.69 -58.72
N PHE A 3 -40.97 16.68 -57.94
CA PHE A 3 -39.91 16.59 -56.89
C PHE A 3 -38.53 16.07 -57.37
N ASN A 4 -37.53 16.94 -57.29
CA ASN A 4 -36.20 16.80 -57.92
C ASN A 4 -35.30 15.71 -57.31
N ALA A 5 -34.51 15.06 -58.17
CA ALA A 5 -33.49 14.08 -57.85
C ALA A 5 -32.17 14.70 -57.32
N GLU A 6 -32.23 15.71 -56.45
CA GLU A 6 -31.04 16.38 -55.89
C GLU A 6 -30.69 15.97 -54.44
N PHE A 7 -31.61 15.30 -53.72
CA PHE A 7 -31.39 14.95 -52.32
C PHE A 7 -30.43 13.77 -52.10
N ILE A 8 -30.08 13.00 -53.15
CA ILE A 8 -29.25 11.78 -53.06
C ILE A 8 -27.81 12.02 -53.56
N LYS A 9 -27.24 13.22 -53.31
CA LYS A 9 -25.79 13.48 -53.48
C LYS A 9 -25.08 14.06 -52.26
N GLN A 10 -25.80 14.52 -51.23
CA GLN A 10 -25.15 15.02 -49.99
C GLN A 10 -24.81 13.91 -48.97
N ASN A 11 -25.60 12.83 -48.91
CA ASN A 11 -25.37 11.73 -47.93
C ASN A 11 -24.18 10.81 -48.22
N LEU A 12 -23.50 10.93 -49.37
CA LEU A 12 -22.32 10.13 -49.71
C LEU A 12 -20.98 10.79 -49.37
N ARG A 13 -20.96 12.07 -48.95
CA ARG A 13 -19.71 12.76 -48.53
C ARG A 13 -19.42 12.73 -47.03
N PHE A 14 -20.40 12.38 -46.20
CA PHE A 14 -20.19 12.21 -44.74
C PHE A 14 -19.47 10.89 -44.38
N SER A 15 -19.54 9.86 -45.24
CA SER A 15 -18.93 8.54 -45.00
C SER A 15 -17.39 8.59 -44.96
N THR A 16 -16.77 9.37 -45.85
CA THR A 16 -15.31 9.37 -46.02
C THR A 16 -14.58 10.18 -44.94
N LEU A 17 -15.10 11.36 -44.58
CA LEU A 17 -14.52 12.20 -43.53
C LEU A 17 -14.66 11.56 -42.14
N LEU A 18 -15.78 10.90 -41.84
CA LEU A 18 -15.96 10.21 -40.56
C LEU A 18 -15.00 9.01 -40.43
N LYS A 19 -14.75 8.26 -41.50
CA LYS A 19 -13.75 7.18 -41.53
C LYS A 19 -12.32 7.70 -41.37
N ALA A 20 -11.97 8.83 -42.00
CA ALA A 20 -10.66 9.45 -41.82
C ALA A 20 -10.44 9.93 -40.38
N PHE A 21 -11.46 10.53 -39.74
CA PHE A 21 -11.37 10.99 -38.35
C PHE A 21 -11.26 9.83 -37.35
N LEU A 22 -12.04 8.75 -37.54
CA LEU A 22 -11.94 7.53 -36.72
C LEU A 22 -10.58 6.82 -36.88
N CYS A 23 -9.98 6.85 -38.08
CA CYS A 23 -8.66 6.28 -38.30
C CYS A 23 -7.54 7.15 -37.70
N GLY A 24 -7.67 8.48 -37.76
CA GLY A 24 -6.72 9.42 -37.15
C GLY A 24 -6.71 9.42 -35.62
N VAL A 25 -7.88 9.25 -34.99
CA VAL A 25 -7.97 9.18 -33.51
C VAL A 25 -7.52 7.81 -32.98
N ALA A 26 -7.68 6.72 -33.74
CA ALA A 26 -7.20 5.39 -33.37
C ALA A 26 -5.65 5.28 -33.29
N LEU A 27 -4.91 6.19 -33.92
CA LEU A 27 -3.44 6.15 -34.00
C LEU A 27 -2.72 6.77 -32.79
N PHE A 28 -3.43 7.44 -31.88
CA PHE A 28 -2.85 8.00 -30.64
C PHE A 28 -3.18 7.22 -29.37
N LEU A 29 -3.94 6.12 -29.48
CA LEU A 29 -4.14 5.14 -28.41
C LEU A 29 -3.23 3.93 -28.61
N ILE A 30 -1.92 4.18 -28.75
CA ILE A 30 -0.94 3.18 -28.32
C ILE A 30 -1.17 3.03 -26.82
N PRO A 31 -1.61 1.86 -26.31
CA PRO A 31 -1.65 1.66 -24.86
C PRO A 31 -0.22 1.81 -24.36
N ALA A 32 0.04 2.84 -23.55
CA ALA A 32 1.36 3.04 -22.96
C ALA A 32 1.76 1.73 -22.28
N GLU A 33 2.85 1.11 -22.77
CA GLU A 33 3.23 -0.24 -22.34
C GLU A 33 3.23 -0.30 -20.82
N ALA A 34 2.41 -1.20 -20.26
CA ALA A 34 2.24 -1.32 -18.83
C ALA A 34 3.63 -1.53 -18.21
N PRO A 35 4.19 -0.55 -17.45
CA PRO A 35 5.64 -0.47 -17.35
C PRO A 35 6.23 -1.71 -16.69
N VAL A 36 7.21 -2.30 -17.39
CA VAL A 36 7.70 -3.66 -17.14
C VAL A 36 8.13 -3.82 -15.67
N ARG A 37 7.52 -4.79 -14.98
CA ARG A 37 7.92 -5.15 -13.62
C ARG A 37 9.23 -5.92 -13.69
N LYS A 38 10.29 -5.36 -13.12
CA LYS A 38 11.61 -5.97 -13.07
C LYS A 38 11.77 -6.93 -11.90
N HIS A 39 10.99 -6.72 -10.84
CA HIS A 39 11.01 -7.53 -9.61
C HIS A 39 9.59 -7.92 -9.19
N GLU A 40 9.40 -9.14 -8.69
CA GLU A 40 8.16 -9.52 -8.00
C GLU A 40 8.15 -8.92 -6.58
N MET A 41 9.25 -9.09 -5.84
CA MET A 41 9.42 -8.60 -4.47
C MET A 41 10.67 -7.72 -4.33
N VAL A 42 10.53 -6.62 -3.58
CA VAL A 42 11.64 -5.83 -3.04
C VAL A 42 11.55 -5.84 -1.51
N VAL A 43 12.67 -6.07 -0.82
CA VAL A 43 12.77 -5.94 0.63
C VAL A 43 13.61 -4.70 0.95
N LEU A 44 12.95 -3.67 1.49
CA LEU A 44 13.56 -2.49 2.08
C LEU A 44 13.87 -2.77 3.54
N TYR A 45 15.14 -2.71 3.96
CA TYR A 45 15.56 -3.06 5.32
C TYR A 45 16.61 -2.09 5.87
N THR A 46 16.78 -2.02 7.19
CA THR A 46 17.95 -1.34 7.79
C THR A 46 19.11 -2.31 7.96
N SER A 47 20.32 -1.87 7.60
CA SER A 47 21.56 -2.64 7.82
C SER A 47 22.11 -2.52 9.25
N ARG A 48 21.60 -1.61 10.07
CA ARG A 48 22.14 -1.31 11.42
C ARG A 48 21.63 -2.26 12.51
N ASP A 49 20.37 -2.67 12.41
CA ASP A 49 19.74 -3.65 13.32
C ASP A 49 18.64 -4.43 12.55
N PRO A 50 19.04 -5.44 11.76
CA PRO A 50 18.16 -6.05 10.75
C PRO A 50 17.24 -7.13 11.33
N ILE A 51 15.95 -6.81 11.53
CA ILE A 51 14.90 -7.84 11.51
C ILE A 51 14.57 -8.14 10.05
N LEU A 52 15.11 -9.23 9.52
CA LEU A 52 14.82 -9.68 8.16
C LEU A 52 13.73 -10.76 8.16
N PRO A 53 12.77 -10.72 7.22
CA PRO A 53 11.85 -11.82 7.00
C PRO A 53 12.61 -13.05 6.50
N ASP A 54 12.15 -14.24 6.87
CA ASP A 54 12.67 -15.48 6.29
C ASP A 54 12.13 -15.66 4.86
N LEU A 55 12.93 -15.22 3.88
CA LEU A 55 12.59 -15.23 2.46
C LEU A 55 13.78 -15.68 1.62
N PRO A 56 13.59 -16.51 0.58
CA PRO A 56 14.65 -16.91 -0.33
C PRO A 56 15.29 -15.69 -1.02
N LYS A 57 16.61 -15.54 -0.91
CA LYS A 57 17.34 -14.41 -1.50
C LYS A 57 17.18 -14.28 -3.01
N SER A 58 16.95 -15.39 -3.71
CA SER A 58 16.72 -15.44 -5.16
C SER A 58 15.36 -14.86 -5.61
N CYS A 59 14.39 -14.73 -4.71
CA CYS A 59 13.04 -14.26 -5.05
C CYS A 59 12.85 -12.75 -4.86
N CYS A 60 13.80 -12.07 -4.21
CA CYS A 60 13.66 -10.69 -3.75
C CYS A 60 14.88 -9.84 -4.12
N LEU A 61 14.67 -8.60 -4.56
CA LEU A 61 15.72 -7.58 -4.51
C LEU A 61 15.82 -7.05 -3.07
N TRP A 62 16.99 -7.17 -2.44
CA TRP A 62 17.24 -6.66 -1.09
C TRP A 62 17.94 -5.30 -1.18
N VAL A 63 17.36 -4.28 -0.56
CA VAL A 63 17.86 -2.90 -0.63
C VAL A 63 17.98 -2.32 0.78
N PRO A 64 19.21 -2.04 1.27
CA PRO A 64 19.39 -1.37 2.55
C PRO A 64 18.97 0.10 2.42
N LEU A 65 18.11 0.56 3.33
CA LEU A 65 17.55 1.90 3.37
C LEU A 65 18.62 2.98 3.57
N GLU A 66 19.74 2.66 4.23
CA GLU A 66 20.89 3.57 4.37
C GLU A 66 21.51 3.96 3.01
N ASN A 67 21.42 3.07 2.01
CA ASN A 67 21.98 3.27 0.67
C ASN A 67 20.87 3.43 -0.39
N PHE A 68 19.63 3.71 0.03
CA PHE A 68 18.51 3.80 -0.91
C PHE A 68 18.71 4.96 -1.89
N GLN A 69 18.59 4.65 -3.18
CA GLN A 69 18.59 5.62 -4.27
C GLN A 69 17.31 5.44 -5.08
N ASN A 70 16.75 6.54 -5.57
CA ASN A 70 15.56 6.49 -6.43
C ASN A 70 15.87 5.68 -7.68
N SER A 71 15.11 4.59 -7.88
CA SER A 71 15.17 3.74 -9.07
C SER A 71 13.94 3.95 -9.95
N HIS A 72 14.06 3.64 -11.24
CA HIS A 72 12.90 3.52 -12.14
C HIS A 72 12.30 2.10 -12.15
N ASP A 73 12.93 1.16 -11.44
CA ASP A 73 12.49 -0.22 -11.33
C ASP A 73 11.15 -0.33 -10.59
N ARG A 74 10.26 -1.20 -11.09
CA ARG A 74 8.97 -1.50 -10.45
C ARG A 74 8.97 -2.86 -9.78
N ALA A 75 8.27 -2.96 -8.66
CA ALA A 75 8.02 -4.18 -7.93
C ALA A 75 6.52 -4.39 -7.71
N ARG A 76 6.05 -5.64 -7.74
CA ARG A 76 4.66 -5.95 -7.37
C ARG A 76 4.43 -5.77 -5.87
N ILE A 77 5.40 -6.21 -5.08
CA ILE A 77 5.35 -6.24 -3.62
C ILE A 77 6.58 -5.52 -3.07
N VAL A 78 6.38 -4.65 -2.08
CA VAL A 78 7.46 -4.08 -1.26
C VAL A 78 7.27 -4.51 0.18
N ILE A 79 8.31 -5.07 0.78
CA ILE A 79 8.35 -5.45 2.19
C ILE A 79 9.27 -4.46 2.90
N VAL A 80 8.76 -3.77 3.90
CA VAL A 80 9.56 -2.92 4.80
C VAL A 80 9.87 -3.73 6.06
N ALA A 81 11.14 -4.00 6.29
CA ALA A 81 11.63 -4.94 7.29
C ALA A 81 12.57 -4.28 8.31
N GLY A 82 12.30 -4.47 9.60
CA GLY A 82 13.15 -3.95 10.68
C GLY A 82 12.37 -3.61 11.95
N HIS A 83 13.07 -3.06 12.94
CA HIS A 83 12.45 -2.55 14.16
C HIS A 83 11.53 -1.35 13.86
N GLY A 84 10.37 -1.30 14.54
CA GLY A 84 9.41 -0.20 14.41
C GLY A 84 8.90 0.30 15.74
N LEU A 85 8.82 1.62 15.85
CA LEU A 85 8.13 2.34 16.90
C LEU A 85 7.72 3.71 16.33
N PRO A 86 6.43 3.99 16.12
CA PRO A 86 5.98 5.24 15.51
C PRO A 86 6.64 6.48 16.16
N PRO A 87 7.09 7.49 15.40
CA PRO A 87 6.94 7.68 13.96
C PRO A 87 8.02 7.00 13.09
N TYR A 88 8.85 6.12 13.67
CA TYR A 88 9.98 5.47 13.01
C TYR A 88 9.69 3.99 12.65
N TYR A 89 10.08 3.57 11.46
CA TYR A 89 9.86 2.24 10.91
C TYR A 89 11.11 1.78 10.17
N ALA A 90 11.55 0.54 10.43
CA ALA A 90 12.87 0.05 10.04
C ALA A 90 14.03 1.02 10.39
N GLY A 91 13.91 1.77 11.49
CA GLY A 91 14.91 2.79 11.91
C GLY A 91 14.84 4.15 11.20
N PHE A 92 13.93 4.38 10.25
CA PHE A 92 13.80 5.64 9.52
C PHE A 92 12.44 6.31 9.75
N GLU A 93 12.35 7.63 9.53
CA GLU A 93 11.07 8.33 9.58
C GLU A 93 10.08 7.81 8.54
N LYS A 94 8.78 7.80 8.88
CA LYS A 94 7.70 7.42 7.97
C LYS A 94 7.73 8.08 6.58
N LYS A 95 8.20 9.33 6.46
CA LYS A 95 8.33 10.02 5.16
C LYS A 95 9.37 9.37 4.25
N ILE A 96 10.53 9.01 4.80
CA ILE A 96 11.61 8.33 4.07
C ILE A 96 11.14 6.97 3.60
N ILE A 97 10.48 6.20 4.48
CA ILE A 97 9.89 4.90 4.13
C ILE A 97 8.84 5.05 3.03
N ALA A 98 7.91 6.00 3.15
CA ALA A 98 6.88 6.21 2.14
C ALA A 98 7.46 6.60 0.78
N GLN A 99 8.48 7.45 0.74
CA GLN A 99 9.18 7.82 -0.49
C GLN A 99 9.89 6.62 -1.12
N ALA A 100 10.63 5.82 -0.33
CA ALA A 100 11.32 4.63 -0.82
C ALA A 100 10.35 3.57 -1.35
N VAL A 101 9.23 3.34 -0.67
CA VAL A 101 8.14 2.45 -1.14
C VAL A 101 7.50 3.00 -2.42
N ARG A 102 7.26 4.32 -2.51
CA ARG A 102 6.63 4.98 -3.66
C ARG A 102 7.40 4.81 -4.96
N THR A 103 8.72 4.74 -4.90
CA THR A 103 9.61 4.53 -6.04
C THR A 103 9.23 3.28 -6.83
N TYR A 104 8.99 2.15 -6.16
CA TYR A 104 8.68 0.86 -6.80
C TYR A 104 7.24 0.70 -7.30
N GLN A 105 6.32 1.60 -6.90
CA GLN A 105 4.89 1.57 -7.25
C GLN A 105 4.19 0.22 -6.96
N PRO A 106 4.26 -0.31 -5.72
CA PRO A 106 3.75 -1.64 -5.40
C PRO A 106 2.22 -1.77 -5.45
N GLU A 107 1.73 -2.96 -5.81
CA GLU A 107 0.35 -3.39 -5.55
C GLU A 107 0.12 -3.73 -4.07
N LEU A 108 1.16 -4.23 -3.38
CA LEU A 108 1.14 -4.63 -1.97
C LEU A 108 2.36 -4.11 -1.20
N ILE A 109 2.11 -3.52 -0.04
CA ILE A 109 3.10 -3.13 0.95
C ILE A 109 2.97 -4.08 2.15
N VAL A 110 4.06 -4.68 2.60
CA VAL A 110 4.11 -5.49 3.83
C VAL A 110 4.97 -4.77 4.85
N MET A 111 4.37 -4.34 5.96
CA MET A 111 5.09 -3.75 7.07
C MET A 111 5.54 -4.86 8.03
N ASN A 112 6.65 -5.53 7.70
CA ASN A 112 7.29 -6.53 8.56
C ASN A 112 8.08 -5.85 9.68
N SER A 113 7.34 -5.15 10.55
CA SER A 113 7.85 -4.26 11.57
C SER A 113 6.86 -4.20 12.73
N CYS A 114 7.38 -4.16 13.96
CA CYS A 114 6.59 -3.87 15.15
C CYS A 114 5.74 -2.62 14.95
N TYR A 115 4.47 -2.67 15.36
CA TYR A 115 3.53 -1.56 15.28
C TYR A 115 3.32 -0.95 13.87
N GLY A 116 3.66 -1.69 12.80
CA GLY A 116 3.54 -1.23 11.42
C GLY A 116 2.11 -0.88 10.97
N ALA A 117 1.08 -1.39 11.67
CA ALA A 117 -0.31 -0.98 11.45
C ALA A 117 -0.64 0.27 12.27
N SER A 118 -0.13 1.41 11.81
CA SER A 118 -0.37 2.72 12.41
C SER A 118 -0.87 3.72 11.36
N SER A 119 -1.80 4.60 11.76
CA SER A 119 -2.45 5.54 10.84
C SER A 119 -1.46 6.53 10.22
N ASP A 120 -0.38 6.88 10.92
CA ASP A 120 0.57 7.90 10.47
C ASP A 120 1.50 7.42 9.34
N ILE A 121 1.93 6.15 9.35
CA ILE A 121 2.66 5.55 8.22
C ILE A 121 1.73 5.26 7.04
N PHE A 122 0.47 4.86 7.30
CA PHE A 122 -0.52 4.69 6.24
C PHE A 122 -0.85 6.04 5.58
N GLN A 123 -0.94 7.12 6.36
CA GLN A 123 -1.11 8.48 5.85
C GLN A 123 0.08 8.91 5.00
N ALA A 124 1.31 8.66 5.46
CA ALA A 124 2.50 8.95 4.66
C ALA A 124 2.51 8.20 3.32
N PHE A 125 2.00 6.97 3.24
CA PHE A 125 1.82 6.28 1.95
C PHE A 125 0.77 6.97 1.06
N THR A 126 -0.39 7.35 1.61
CA THR A 126 -1.41 8.07 0.82
C THR A 126 -0.95 9.45 0.37
N ASP A 127 -0.15 10.15 1.17
CA ASP A 127 0.46 11.45 0.83
C ASP A 127 1.43 11.33 -0.36
N GLN A 128 2.01 10.15 -0.59
CA GLN A 128 2.82 9.83 -1.77
C GLN A 128 1.97 9.37 -2.98
N GLY A 129 0.64 9.36 -2.86
CA GLY A 129 -0.29 8.90 -3.91
C GLY A 129 -0.32 7.38 -4.08
N LEU A 130 -0.05 6.61 -3.01
CA LEU A 130 -0.16 5.15 -3.04
C LEU A 130 -1.59 4.69 -2.72
N PHE A 131 -2.11 3.81 -3.58
CA PHE A 131 -3.41 3.14 -3.42
C PHE A 131 -3.27 1.62 -3.20
N SER A 132 -2.06 1.21 -2.77
CA SER A 132 -1.66 -0.18 -2.55
C SER A 132 -2.50 -0.88 -1.49
N ARG A 133 -2.50 -2.21 -1.52
CA ARG A 133 -2.91 -3.02 -0.37
C ARG A 133 -1.80 -3.01 0.67
N VAL A 134 -2.14 -3.15 1.95
CA VAL A 134 -1.17 -3.19 3.06
C VAL A 134 -1.46 -4.38 3.96
N VAL A 135 -0.39 -5.06 4.39
CA VAL A 135 -0.43 -6.06 5.48
C VAL A 135 0.52 -5.63 6.59
N ALA A 136 0.00 -5.49 7.82
CA ALA A 136 0.73 -4.92 8.95
C ALA A 136 0.19 -5.37 10.33
N ALA A 137 1.01 -5.24 11.37
CA ALA A 137 0.66 -5.61 12.75
C ALA A 137 0.50 -4.38 13.68
N PRO A 138 -0.58 -4.30 14.50
CA PRO A 138 -0.77 -3.26 15.53
C PRO A 138 -0.11 -3.62 16.88
N PHE A 139 0.91 -4.48 16.86
CA PHE A 139 1.58 -5.02 18.05
C PHE A 139 3.07 -5.31 17.78
N PRO A 140 3.88 -5.60 18.81
CA PRO A 140 5.23 -6.12 18.62
C PRO A 140 5.20 -7.49 17.95
N ILE A 141 6.08 -7.69 16.97
CA ILE A 141 6.32 -8.99 16.34
C ILE A 141 7.69 -9.50 16.76
N TYR A 142 7.83 -10.81 16.97
CA TYR A 142 9.11 -11.44 17.29
C TYR A 142 9.87 -11.77 16.01
N GLN A 143 11.20 -11.91 16.06
CA GLN A 143 12.00 -12.30 14.91
C GLN A 143 11.62 -13.71 14.40
N PRO A 144 11.59 -13.96 13.07
CA PRO A 144 11.96 -13.08 11.95
C PRO A 144 10.87 -12.07 11.51
N GLY A 145 9.73 -12.05 12.22
CA GLY A 145 8.59 -11.18 11.94
C GLY A 145 7.38 -11.99 11.47
N PHE A 146 6.87 -11.67 10.29
CA PHE A 146 5.80 -12.43 9.64
C PHE A 146 6.30 -13.74 9.05
N ILE A 147 5.42 -14.74 9.06
CA ILE A 147 5.57 -15.99 8.32
C ILE A 147 4.99 -15.78 6.92
N PHE A 148 5.77 -16.12 5.91
CA PHE A 148 5.41 -16.06 4.50
C PHE A 148 5.21 -17.48 3.97
N GLU A 149 3.96 -17.94 3.97
CA GLU A 149 3.58 -19.30 3.53
C GLU A 149 3.96 -19.53 2.05
N PRO A 150 4.14 -20.78 1.58
CA PRO A 150 4.56 -21.06 0.20
C PRO A 150 3.69 -20.41 -0.90
N ALA A 151 2.41 -20.16 -0.63
CA ALA A 151 1.51 -19.45 -1.53
C ALA A 151 1.85 -17.96 -1.73
N PHE A 152 2.59 -17.33 -0.82
CA PHE A 152 3.13 -15.97 -0.99
C PHE A 152 4.23 -15.94 -2.06
N LEU A 153 5.12 -16.94 -2.01
CA LEU A 153 6.31 -17.04 -2.86
C LEU A 153 5.99 -17.49 -4.30
N ALA A 154 4.93 -18.27 -4.50
CA ALA A 154 4.52 -18.73 -5.83
C ALA A 154 4.17 -17.56 -6.77
N GLN A 155 4.78 -17.53 -7.96
CA GLN A 155 4.62 -16.42 -8.93
C GLN A 155 3.19 -16.31 -9.48
N GLU A 156 2.60 -17.45 -9.88
CA GLU A 156 1.26 -17.56 -10.48
C GLU A 156 0.10 -17.16 -9.56
N ARG A 157 0.34 -16.91 -8.26
CA ARG A 157 -0.72 -16.62 -7.30
C ARG A 157 -1.24 -15.18 -7.44
N SER A 158 -2.54 -15.05 -7.24
CA SER A 158 -3.19 -13.74 -7.14
C SER A 158 -2.65 -12.95 -5.95
N LEU A 159 -2.76 -11.62 -6.03
CA LEU A 159 -2.33 -10.75 -4.94
C LEU A 159 -3.12 -11.00 -3.64
N GLU A 160 -4.34 -11.50 -3.74
CA GLU A 160 -5.20 -11.81 -2.60
C GLU A 160 -4.75 -13.08 -1.89
N GLU A 161 -4.47 -14.16 -2.63
CA GLU A 161 -3.86 -15.37 -2.07
C GLU A 161 -2.53 -15.06 -1.39
N LYS A 162 -1.69 -14.22 -2.00
CA LYS A 162 -0.42 -13.76 -1.41
C LYS A 162 -0.64 -12.98 -0.10
N ILE A 163 -1.60 -12.05 -0.07
CA ILE A 163 -1.99 -11.33 1.18
C ILE A 163 -2.45 -12.28 2.28
N MET A 164 -3.14 -13.36 1.91
CA MET A 164 -3.62 -14.35 2.86
C MET A 164 -2.58 -15.38 3.30
N ALA A 165 -1.51 -15.53 2.53
CA ALA A 165 -0.33 -16.32 2.85
C ALA A 165 0.63 -15.63 3.85
N ILE A 166 0.30 -14.42 4.35
CA ILE A 166 1.08 -13.73 5.39
C ILE A 166 0.43 -13.94 6.77
N ARG A 167 1.22 -14.45 7.72
CA ARG A 167 0.79 -14.83 9.08
C ARG A 167 1.77 -14.36 10.16
N THR A 168 1.42 -14.61 11.42
CA THR A 168 2.26 -14.40 12.61
C THR A 168 2.32 -15.70 13.43
N ASP A 169 3.35 -15.84 14.26
CA ASP A 169 3.44 -16.90 15.27
C ASP A 169 3.71 -16.28 16.67
N PRO A 170 2.85 -16.51 17.68
CA PRO A 170 1.53 -17.14 17.56
C PRO A 170 0.57 -16.32 16.69
N SER A 171 -0.43 -17.00 16.11
CA SER A 171 -1.34 -16.41 15.11
C SER A 171 -2.24 -15.31 15.68
N TYR A 172 -1.79 -14.06 15.52
CA TYR A 172 -2.55 -12.84 15.83
C TYR A 172 -3.15 -12.17 14.57
N PRO A 173 -4.32 -11.52 14.70
CA PRO A 173 -4.93 -10.69 13.66
C PRO A 173 -3.97 -9.69 12.99
N LEU A 174 -3.92 -9.70 11.66
CA LEU A 174 -3.20 -8.69 10.88
C LEU A 174 -4.19 -7.71 10.23
N VAL A 175 -3.82 -6.43 10.19
CA VAL A 175 -4.52 -5.45 9.37
C VAL A 175 -4.18 -5.76 7.92
N ARG A 176 -5.18 -6.18 7.14
CA ARG A 176 -5.10 -6.43 5.70
C ARG A 176 -6.06 -5.47 5.02
N TRP A 177 -5.55 -4.40 4.42
CA TRP A 177 -6.37 -3.25 4.00
C TRP A 177 -5.95 -2.69 2.64
N ARG A 178 -6.74 -1.77 2.08
CA ARG A 178 -6.40 -0.95 0.91
C ARG A 178 -6.27 0.51 1.34
N LEU A 179 -5.14 1.15 1.03
CA LEU A 179 -4.92 2.55 1.36
C LEU A 179 -6.05 3.44 0.82
N ASN A 180 -6.64 4.22 1.71
CA ASN A 180 -7.69 5.21 1.43
C ASN A 180 -7.49 6.41 2.38
N ALA A 181 -7.19 7.58 1.83
CA ALA A 181 -6.91 8.80 2.60
C ALA A 181 -8.15 9.34 3.34
N GLU A 182 -9.32 9.29 2.71
CA GLU A 182 -10.59 9.75 3.30
C GLU A 182 -10.89 8.95 4.58
N ARG A 183 -10.70 7.63 4.54
CA ARG A 183 -10.93 6.77 5.71
C ARG A 183 -9.89 6.97 6.82
N LEU A 184 -8.67 7.40 6.51
CA LEU A 184 -7.69 7.82 7.53
C LEU A 184 -8.09 9.16 8.17
N ALA A 185 -8.59 10.11 7.38
CA ALA A 185 -9.12 11.38 7.90
C ALA A 185 -10.36 11.17 8.78
N GLU A 186 -11.29 10.30 8.39
CA GLU A 186 -12.44 9.89 9.22
C GLU A 186 -12.00 9.24 10.54
N LEU A 187 -10.99 8.36 10.51
CA LEU A 187 -10.43 7.72 11.68
C LEU A 187 -9.80 8.75 12.64
N GLN A 188 -9.03 9.69 12.08
CA GLN A 188 -8.41 10.77 12.85
C GLN A 188 -9.48 11.66 13.51
N ALA A 189 -10.49 12.08 12.75
CA ALA A 189 -11.62 12.86 13.26
C ALA A 189 -12.39 12.13 14.39
N GLN A 190 -12.58 10.81 14.27
CA GLN A 190 -13.17 9.99 15.35
C GLN A 190 -12.31 10.01 16.61
N VAL A 191 -10.99 9.84 16.49
CA VAL A 191 -10.06 9.92 17.63
C VAL A 191 -10.05 11.32 18.25
N ASP A 192 -10.13 12.36 17.43
CA ASP A 192 -10.14 13.74 17.91
C ASP A 192 -11.41 14.10 18.68
N GLN A 193 -12.53 13.44 18.40
CA GLN A 193 -13.78 13.56 19.17
C GLN A 193 -13.81 12.71 20.45
N LEU A 194 -12.86 11.80 20.68
CA LEU A 194 -12.84 11.00 21.91
C LEU A 194 -12.38 11.82 23.14
N PRO A 195 -13.12 11.76 24.27
CA PRO A 195 -12.67 12.35 25.53
C PRO A 195 -11.48 11.56 26.12
N SER A 196 -10.68 12.21 26.96
CA SER A 196 -9.50 11.62 27.61
C SER A 196 -9.75 10.22 28.19
N GLU A 197 -10.84 10.04 28.95
CA GLU A 197 -11.17 8.73 29.56
C GLU A 197 -11.48 7.62 28.54
N ALA A 198 -11.95 7.97 27.34
CA ALA A 198 -12.14 7.02 26.24
C ALA A 198 -10.82 6.71 25.52
N LEU A 199 -9.88 7.67 25.46
CA LEU A 199 -8.53 7.49 24.95
C LEU A 199 -7.68 6.62 25.90
N LYS A 200 -7.73 6.87 27.22
CA LYS A 200 -7.06 6.08 28.27
C LYS A 200 -7.42 4.60 28.19
N LYS A 201 -8.71 4.29 28.04
CA LYS A 201 -9.21 2.91 27.86
C LYS A 201 -8.72 2.20 26.58
N ARG A 202 -8.20 2.95 25.61
CA ARG A 202 -7.66 2.45 24.33
C ARG A 202 -6.13 2.54 24.26
N LEU A 203 -5.47 3.06 25.30
CA LEU A 203 -4.04 3.36 25.30
C LEU A 203 -3.22 2.07 25.27
N ARG A 204 -2.41 1.91 24.22
CA ARG A 204 -1.50 0.76 24.03
C ARG A 204 -0.08 1.06 24.51
N ARG A 205 0.34 2.32 24.44
CA ARG A 205 1.67 2.81 24.82
C ARG A 205 1.58 4.31 25.13
N VAL A 206 2.42 4.83 26.04
CA VAL A 206 2.43 6.24 26.47
C VAL A 206 3.46 7.09 25.71
N GLN A 207 4.60 6.51 25.31
CA GLN A 207 5.66 7.21 24.56
C GLN A 207 6.16 6.35 23.37
N PRO A 208 5.77 6.69 22.12
CA PRO A 208 4.68 7.60 21.76
C PRO A 208 3.34 7.17 22.39
N ALA A 209 2.41 8.11 22.55
CA ALA A 209 1.06 7.78 22.96
C ALA A 209 0.28 7.21 21.75
N LEU A 210 -0.08 5.94 21.83
CA LEU A 210 -0.75 5.19 20.75
C LEU A 210 -2.06 4.62 21.28
N VAL A 211 -3.19 4.97 20.65
CA VAL A 211 -4.49 4.38 20.97
C VAL A 211 -4.91 3.35 19.93
N ARG A 212 -5.59 2.30 20.37
CA ARG A 212 -6.21 1.29 19.49
C ARG A 212 -7.57 1.76 19.04
N MET A 213 -7.80 1.68 17.73
CA MET A 213 -9.09 1.97 17.11
C MET A 213 -9.56 0.80 16.24
N PRO A 214 -10.85 0.44 16.28
CA PRO A 214 -11.42 -0.54 15.35
C PRO A 214 -11.20 -0.10 13.90
N PHE A 215 -10.79 -1.04 13.04
CA PHE A 215 -10.40 -0.74 11.68
C PHE A 215 -10.83 -1.84 10.70
N PRO A 216 -11.25 -1.50 9.47
CA PRO A 216 -11.62 -2.50 8.48
C PRO A 216 -10.40 -3.31 8.02
N SER A 217 -10.55 -4.64 8.00
CA SER A 217 -9.60 -5.59 7.40
C SER A 217 -10.38 -6.56 6.50
N PHE A 218 -9.78 -7.00 5.40
CA PHE A 218 -10.46 -7.79 4.36
C PHE A 218 -11.09 -9.11 4.86
N GLN A 219 -10.66 -9.63 6.01
CA GLN A 219 -11.18 -10.88 6.59
C GLN A 219 -11.70 -10.76 8.02
N GLU A 220 -11.46 -9.65 8.71
CA GLU A 220 -11.63 -9.57 10.15
C GLU A 220 -12.39 -8.32 10.57
N ASN A 221 -13.66 -8.50 10.98
CA ASN A 221 -14.52 -7.46 11.56
C ASN A 221 -14.01 -6.92 12.93
N LYS A 222 -12.80 -7.29 13.35
CA LYS A 222 -12.20 -6.99 14.66
C LYS A 222 -10.72 -6.57 14.57
N SER A 223 -10.22 -6.19 13.39
CA SER A 223 -8.85 -5.66 13.30
C SER A 223 -8.73 -4.30 13.99
N GLU A 224 -7.57 -4.01 14.56
CA GLU A 224 -7.26 -2.74 15.22
C GLU A 224 -6.13 -2.03 14.47
N ILE A 225 -6.20 -0.71 14.36
CA ILE A 225 -5.07 0.14 13.95
C ILE A 225 -4.62 0.99 15.14
N LEU A 226 -3.34 1.35 15.16
CA LEU A 226 -2.79 2.31 16.12
C LEU A 226 -2.90 3.73 15.58
N VAL A 227 -3.44 4.65 16.39
CA VAL A 227 -3.46 6.08 16.07
C VAL A 227 -2.55 6.80 17.06
N PRO A 228 -1.51 7.53 16.60
CA PRO A 228 -0.73 8.40 17.46
C PRO A 228 -1.57 9.58 17.95
N VAL A 229 -1.49 9.86 19.26
CA VAL A 229 -2.23 10.94 19.92
C VAL A 229 -1.25 11.78 20.74
N PRO A 230 -1.35 13.12 20.79
CA PRO A 230 -0.52 13.94 21.68
C PRO A 230 -0.74 13.56 23.15
N VAL A 231 0.33 13.49 23.95
CA VAL A 231 0.25 13.12 25.38
C VAL A 231 -0.63 14.10 26.17
N SER A 232 -0.76 15.35 25.72
CA SER A 232 -1.65 16.37 26.29
C SER A 232 -3.16 16.08 26.17
N ARG A 233 -3.56 14.99 25.52
CA ARG A 233 -4.96 14.53 25.41
C ARG A 233 -5.39 13.58 26.54
N PHE A 234 -4.49 13.21 27.46
CA PHE A 234 -4.72 12.23 28.53
C PHE A 234 -4.79 12.90 29.90
#